data_AF-A0A943R7Q8-F1
#
_entry.id   AF-A0A943R7Q8-F1
#
_cell.length_a   1.000
_cell.length_b   1.000
_cell.length_c   1.000
_cell.angle_alpha   90.00
_cell.angle_beta   90.00
_cell.angle_gamma   90.00
#
_symmetry.space_group_name_H-M   'P 1'
#
loop_
_entity.id
_entity.type
_entity.pdbx_description
1 polymer ?
#
loop_
_entity_poly.entity_id
_entity_poly.type
_entity_poly.pdbx_seq_one_letter_code
_entity_poly.pdbx_strand_id
1 'polypeptide(L)'
;MENTFYMRLYRTFHAQRGYLRSHLGLSGLGNGQPKLLVYLAGQGPCSQRQLAEYFEIDPAAVSRMLCTMEKSGFITRGINQESRRSDRIELTDQGRRYAKIWRKN
;
A
#
# COMPACT_ATOMS: atom_id res chain seq x y z
N MET A 1 -5.62 9.31 32.03
CA MET A 1 -5.71 8.32 30.93
C MET A 1 -5.01 8.75 29.63
N GLU A 2 -4.79 10.05 29.37
CA GLU A 2 -4.19 10.54 28.11
C GLU A 2 -2.68 10.25 27.90
N ASN A 3 -1.96 9.78 28.93
CA ASN A 3 -0.50 9.65 28.90
C ASN A 3 0.03 8.21 28.78
N THR A 4 -0.83 7.21 28.54
CA THR A 4 -0.35 5.84 28.29
C THR A 4 0.38 5.77 26.95
N PHE A 5 1.46 4.98 26.89
CA PHE A 5 2.24 4.74 25.67
C PHE A 5 1.35 4.33 24.49
N TYR A 6 0.34 3.49 24.75
CA TYR A 6 -0.68 3.10 23.79
C TYR A 6 -1.42 4.29 23.17
N MET A 7 -1.89 5.24 23.99
CA MET A 7 -2.64 6.40 23.50
C MET A 7 -1.75 7.36 22.69
N ARG A 8 -0.45 7.46 23.03
CA ARG A 8 0.51 8.21 22.23
C ARG A 8 0.76 7.55 20.88
N LEU A 9 0.99 6.23 20.84
CA LEU A 9 1.11 5.49 19.58
C LEU A 9 -0.15 5.64 18.72
N TYR A 10 -1.33 5.51 19.32
CA TYR A 10 -2.61 5.69 18.65
C TYR A 10 -2.71 7.11 18.05
N ARG A 11 -2.49 8.16 18.84
CA ARG A 11 -2.57 9.55 18.35
C ARG A 11 -1.53 9.85 17.28
N THR A 12 -0.30 9.34 17.41
CA THR A 12 0.74 9.49 16.39
C THR A 12 0.35 8.78 15.09
N PHE A 13 -0.15 7.54 15.16
CA PHE A 13 -0.63 6.80 13.99
C PHE A 13 -1.78 7.54 13.30
N HIS A 14 -2.73 8.06 14.07
CA HIS A 14 -3.86 8.83 13.55
C HIS A 14 -3.42 10.18 12.94
N ALA A 15 -2.52 10.90 13.59
CA ALA A 15 -1.95 12.15 13.09
C ALA A 15 -1.12 11.92 11.81
N GLN A 16 -0.30 10.87 11.78
CA GLN A 16 0.44 10.44 10.60
C GLN A 16 -0.51 10.13 9.43
N ARG A 17 -1.60 9.40 9.67
CA ARG A 17 -2.62 9.14 8.63
C ARG A 17 -3.29 10.41 8.14
N GLY A 18 -3.59 11.35 9.03
CA GLY A 18 -4.15 12.66 8.69
C GLY A 18 -3.20 13.49 7.82
N TYR A 19 -1.92 13.57 8.22
CA TYR A 19 -0.88 14.27 7.49
C TYR A 19 -0.66 13.68 6.09
N LEU A 20 -0.55 12.35 6.00
CA LEU A 20 -0.41 11.65 4.71
C LEU A 20 -1.62 11.88 3.81
N ARG A 21 -2.83 12.02 4.36
CA ARG A 21 -4.04 12.31 3.57
C ARG A 21 -4.05 13.74 3.01
N SER A 22 -3.58 14.72 3.78
CA SER A 22 -3.62 16.14 3.38
C SER A 22 -2.48 16.56 2.46
N HIS A 23 -1.27 16.02 2.66
CA HIS A 23 -0.08 16.42 1.91
C HIS A 23 0.14 15.61 0.63
N LEU A 24 -0.50 14.44 0.52
CA LEU A 24 -0.36 13.55 -0.63
C LEU A 24 -1.67 13.43 -1.38
N GLY A 25 -2.35 14.57 -1.62
CA GLY A 25 -3.58 14.71 -2.41
C GLY A 25 -3.43 14.15 -3.83
N LEU A 26 -3.32 12.84 -3.91
CA LEU A 26 -3.12 12.03 -5.09
C LEU A 26 -4.48 11.42 -5.34
N SER A 27 -5.26 12.12 -6.15
CA SER A 27 -6.57 11.72 -6.65
C SER A 27 -6.52 10.25 -7.09
N GLY A 28 -7.02 9.33 -6.27
CA GLY A 28 -7.12 7.90 -6.59
C GLY A 28 -6.60 6.91 -5.53
N LEU A 29 -5.77 7.33 -4.55
CA LEU A 29 -5.26 6.41 -3.52
C LEU A 29 -5.99 6.57 -2.17
N GLY A 30 -6.66 5.51 -1.74
CA GLY A 30 -7.31 5.39 -0.44
C GLY A 30 -6.34 5.10 0.71
N ASN A 31 -6.86 5.18 1.93
CA ASN A 31 -6.11 4.97 3.17
C ASN A 31 -5.32 3.64 3.17
N GLY A 32 -4.00 3.73 3.32
CA GLY A 32 -3.10 2.58 3.40
C GLY A 32 -2.57 2.05 2.06
N GLN A 33 -3.07 2.51 0.91
CA GLN A 33 -2.52 2.12 -0.40
C GLN A 33 -1.12 2.69 -0.68
N PRO A 34 -0.75 3.90 -0.20
CA PRO A 34 0.61 4.43 -0.41
C PRO A 34 1.72 3.54 0.16
N LYS A 35 1.50 2.88 1.30
CA LYS A 35 2.50 1.95 1.87
C LYS A 35 2.72 0.72 0.99
N LEU A 36 1.68 0.18 0.33
CA LEU A 36 1.83 -0.93 -0.62
C LEU A 36 2.65 -0.48 -1.83
N LEU A 37 2.39 0.72 -2.35
CA LEU A 37 3.14 1.31 -3.47
C LEU A 37 4.64 1.38 -3.19
N VAL A 38 5.02 1.84 -2.00
CA VAL A 38 6.44 2.01 -1.68
C VAL A 38 7.12 0.73 -1.28
N TYR A 39 6.39 -0.20 -0.67
CA TYR A 39 6.88 -1.56 -0.51
C TYR A 39 7.21 -2.19 -1.86
N LEU A 40 6.28 -2.16 -2.82
CA LEU A 40 6.50 -2.70 -4.17
C LEU A 40 7.63 -1.97 -4.91
N ALA A 41 7.82 -0.67 -4.68
CA ALA A 41 8.93 0.09 -5.26
C ALA A 41 10.30 -0.27 -4.66
N GLY A 42 10.32 -0.75 -3.42
CA GLY A 42 11.55 -1.14 -2.71
C GLY A 42 11.91 -2.61 -2.88
N GLN A 43 10.91 -3.49 -2.84
CA GLN A 43 11.08 -4.96 -2.86
C GLN A 43 10.85 -5.58 -4.24
N GLY A 44 10.23 -4.85 -5.16
CA GLY A 44 9.85 -5.36 -6.47
C GLY A 44 8.53 -6.14 -6.46
N PRO A 45 8.22 -6.86 -7.55
CA PRO A 45 6.98 -7.59 -7.69
C PRO A 45 6.81 -8.69 -6.65
N CYS A 46 5.62 -8.81 -6.07
CA CYS A 46 5.35 -9.80 -5.02
C CYS A 46 3.92 -10.32 -5.09
N SER A 47 3.60 -11.30 -4.25
CA SER A 47 2.25 -11.85 -4.15
C SER A 47 1.35 -11.07 -3.19
N GLN A 48 0.02 -11.20 -3.37
CA GLN A 48 -0.95 -10.65 -2.41
C GLN A 48 -0.72 -11.22 -1.00
N ARG A 49 -0.33 -12.49 -0.90
CA ARG A 49 -0.02 -13.16 0.36
C ARG A 49 1.15 -12.49 1.08
N GLN A 50 2.25 -12.24 0.37
CA GLN A 50 3.42 -11.58 0.94
C GLN A 50 3.08 -10.16 1.45
N LEU A 51 2.22 -9.42 0.76
CA LEU A 51 1.76 -8.11 1.24
C LEU A 51 0.92 -8.21 2.51
N ALA A 52 0.01 -9.20 2.59
CA ALA A 52 -0.81 -9.43 3.77
C ALA A 52 0.03 -9.80 4.98
N GLU A 53 1.00 -10.70 4.81
CA GLU A 53 1.93 -11.12 5.85
C GLU A 53 2.82 -9.96 6.31
N TYR A 54 3.47 -9.25 5.38
CA TYR A 54 4.40 -8.16 5.73
C TYR A 54 3.73 -7.01 6.48
N PHE A 55 2.52 -6.63 6.07
CA PHE A 55 1.81 -5.52 6.69
C PHE A 55 0.86 -5.94 7.82
N GLU A 56 0.79 -7.23 8.13
CA GLU A 56 -0.15 -7.83 9.10
C GLU A 56 -1.59 -7.35 8.87
N ILE A 57 -2.00 -7.33 7.60
CA ILE A 57 -3.35 -6.92 7.19
C ILE A 57 -4.13 -8.16 6.76
N ASP A 58 -5.41 -8.20 7.12
CA ASP A 58 -6.38 -9.13 6.55
C ASP A 58 -6.24 -9.25 5.00
N PRO A 59 -6.11 -10.48 4.45
CA PRO A 59 -5.95 -10.68 3.02
C PRO A 59 -7.07 -10.09 2.16
N ALA A 60 -8.32 -10.05 2.65
CA ALA A 60 -9.42 -9.48 1.91
C ALA A 60 -9.34 -7.93 1.87
N ALA A 61 -8.84 -7.30 2.94
CA ALA A 61 -8.51 -5.88 2.92
C ALA A 61 -7.38 -5.56 1.93
N VAL A 62 -6.31 -6.35 1.90
CA VAL A 62 -5.24 -6.20 0.90
C VAL A 62 -5.80 -6.36 -0.51
N SER A 63 -6.64 -7.36 -0.74
CA SER A 63 -7.26 -7.59 -2.06
C SER A 63 -8.08 -6.40 -2.55
N ARG A 64 -8.89 -5.80 -1.65
CA ARG A 64 -9.67 -4.58 -1.93
C ARG A 64 -8.76 -3.40 -2.26
N MET A 65 -7.68 -3.21 -1.48
CA MET A 65 -6.73 -2.13 -1.71
C MET A 65 -6.05 -2.25 -3.07
N LEU A 66 -5.59 -3.45 -3.40
CA LEU A 66 -5.00 -3.75 -4.70
C LEU A 66 -6.01 -3.54 -5.84
N CYS A 67 -7.30 -3.81 -5.63
CA CYS A 67 -8.31 -3.67 -6.70
C CYS A 67 -8.49 -2.20 -7.06
N THR A 68 -8.53 -1.33 -6.06
CA THR A 68 -8.56 0.12 -6.28
C THR A 68 -7.26 0.61 -6.93
N MET A 69 -6.10 0.11 -6.51
CA MET A 69 -4.81 0.50 -7.08
C MET A 69 -4.67 0.11 -8.55
N GLU A 70 -5.17 -1.08 -8.92
CA GLU A 70 -5.21 -1.57 -10.29
C GLU A 70 -6.17 -0.76 -11.16
N LYS A 71 -7.40 -0.51 -10.67
CA LYS A 71 -8.38 0.36 -11.33
C LYS A 71 -7.85 1.79 -11.55
N SER A 72 -7.00 2.26 -10.65
CA SER A 72 -6.38 3.59 -10.74
C SER A 72 -5.09 3.61 -11.57
N GLY A 73 -4.69 2.47 -12.15
CA GLY A 73 -3.52 2.35 -13.04
C GLY A 73 -2.17 2.31 -12.33
N PHE A 74 -2.12 2.13 -11.00
CA PHE A 74 -0.85 2.12 -10.25
C PHE A 74 -0.13 0.77 -10.25
N ILE A 75 -0.87 -0.32 -10.43
CA ILE A 75 -0.34 -1.67 -10.43
C ILE A 75 -0.95 -2.50 -11.55
N THR A 76 -0.29 -3.59 -11.88
CA THR A 76 -0.83 -4.70 -12.66
C THR A 76 -0.82 -5.97 -11.83
N ARG A 77 -1.81 -6.84 -12.08
CA ARG A 77 -1.83 -8.20 -11.56
C ARG A 77 -1.70 -9.19 -12.73
N GLY A 78 -0.83 -10.17 -12.56
CA GLY A 78 -0.67 -11.27 -13.50
C GLY A 78 -0.76 -12.61 -12.79
N ILE A 79 -1.22 -13.63 -13.51
CA ILE A 79 -1.13 -15.01 -13.03
C ILE A 79 0.30 -15.49 -13.26
N ASN A 80 0.95 -15.98 -12.21
CA ASN A 80 2.23 -16.66 -12.38
C ASN A 80 2.01 -17.99 -13.13
N GLN A 81 2.66 -18.22 -14.27
CA GLN A 81 2.44 -19.42 -15.09
C GLN A 81 2.78 -20.72 -14.33
N GLU A 82 3.65 -20.66 -13.33
CA GLU A 82 4.05 -21.80 -12.49
C GLU A 82 3.05 -22.09 -11.36
N SER A 83 2.17 -21.16 -11.02
CA SER A 83 1.19 -21.32 -9.95
C SER A 83 -0.05 -20.50 -10.26
N ARG A 84 -1.10 -21.17 -10.73
CA ARG A 84 -2.45 -20.61 -10.99
C ARG A 84 -3.10 -19.93 -9.76
N ARG A 85 -2.45 -19.95 -8.59
CA ARG A 85 -2.88 -19.33 -7.34
C ARG A 85 -2.01 -18.16 -6.88
N SER A 86 -0.91 -17.87 -7.58
CA SER A 86 0.04 -16.82 -7.20
C SER A 86 -0.16 -15.59 -8.09
N ASP A 87 -0.99 -14.67 -7.62
CA ASP A 87 -1.13 -13.34 -8.20
C ASP A 87 0.20 -12.60 -8.06
N ARG A 88 0.90 -12.35 -9.16
CA ARG A 88 2.08 -11.48 -9.20
C ARG A 88 1.59 -10.05 -9.33
N ILE A 89 1.95 -9.21 -8.36
CA ILE A 89 1.60 -7.79 -8.32
C ILE A 89 2.84 -6.99 -8.64
N GLU A 90 2.73 -6.07 -9.59
CA GLU A 90 3.83 -5.24 -10.04
C GLU A 90 3.39 -3.78 -10.21
N LEU A 91 4.32 -2.84 -10.01
CA LEU A 91 4.04 -1.43 -10.29
C LEU A 91 3.99 -1.17 -11.79
N THR A 92 3.06 -0.30 -12.20
CA THR A 92 3.13 0.35 -13.51
C THR A 92 4.17 1.47 -13.51
N ASP A 93 4.44 2.07 -14.66
CA ASP A 93 5.25 3.29 -14.73
C ASP A 93 4.64 4.44 -13.93
N GLN A 94 3.31 4.56 -13.93
CA GLN A 94 2.60 5.52 -13.09
C GLN A 94 2.83 5.21 -11.61
N GLY A 95 2.66 3.94 -11.19
CA GLY A 95 2.95 3.51 -9.82
C GLY A 95 4.37 3.83 -9.37
N ARG A 96 5.37 3.56 -10.22
CA ARG A 96 6.78 3.88 -9.96
C ARG A 96 7.02 5.38 -9.78
N ARG A 97 6.43 6.22 -10.64
CA ARG A 97 6.54 7.69 -10.52
C ARG A 97 5.95 8.18 -9.20
N TYR A 98 4.78 7.68 -8.84
CA TYR A 98 4.10 8.02 -7.60
C TYR A 98 4.88 7.57 -6.36
N ALA A 99 5.43 6.35 -6.37
CA ALA A 99 6.24 5.86 -5.26
C ALA A 99 7.50 6.71 -5.02
N LYS A 100 8.11 7.29 -6.07
CA LYS A 100 9.24 8.22 -5.93
C LYS A 100 8.86 9.52 -5.23
N ILE A 101 7.66 10.04 -5.49
CA ILE A 101 7.14 11.23 -4.79
C ILE A 101 6.96 10.93 -3.30
N TRP A 102 6.43 9.76 -2.97
CA TRP A 102 6.24 9.36 -1.56
C TRP A 102 7.55 9.21 -0.79
N ARG A 103 8.61 8.70 -1.45
CA ARG A 103 9.91 8.46 -0.80
C ARG A 103 10.68 9.75 -0.47
N LYS A 104 10.29 10.89 -1.04
CA LYS A 104 10.95 12.20 -0.86
C LYS A 104 10.29 13.10 0.18
N ASN A 105 9.13 12.73 0.71
CA ASN A 105 8.41 13.44 1.79
C ASN A 105 8.49 12.64 3.09
#